data_AF-A0A1M7G3F7-F1
#
_entry.id   AF-A0A1M7G3F7-F1
#
_cell.length_a   1.000
_cell.length_b   1.000
_cell.length_c   1.000
_cell.angle_alpha   90.00
_cell.angle_beta   90.00
_cell.angle_gamma   90.00
#
_symmetry.space_group_name_H-M   'P 1'
#
loop_
_entity.id
_entity.type
_entity.pdbx_description
1 polymer ?
#
loop_
_entity_poly.entity_id
_entity_poly.type
_entity_poly.pdbx_seq_one_letter_code
_entity_poly.pdbx_strand_id
1 'polypeptide(L)'
;MRNKTERSFLKFRESPFTALVITVLSLFCQFLNWFAYEKIGYVWGITLVTPLVICAMYHAVQLDGGCEGSFSRRFFFLFSVVIPLLTGILLTVIMLLSAPEISVFSPEAEYKGTVREAIATYAGRFIFTSLYLLIFAVIDHFILKRLDEKRKTQ
;
A
#
# COMPACT_ATOMS: atom_id res chain seq x y z
N MET A 1 -27.38 -22.98 -20.90
CA MET A 1 -27.05 -22.84 -19.47
C MET A 1 -25.75 -22.06 -19.35
N ARG A 2 -25.82 -20.77 -18.99
CA ARG A 2 -24.63 -19.92 -18.86
C ARG A 2 -24.11 -20.10 -17.44
N ASN A 3 -22.95 -20.74 -17.31
CA ASN A 3 -22.27 -20.99 -16.05
C ASN A 3 -22.01 -19.63 -15.36
N LYS A 4 -22.89 -19.22 -14.44
CA LYS A 4 -22.61 -18.12 -13.52
C LYS A 4 -21.63 -18.69 -12.52
N THR A 5 -20.34 -18.60 -12.83
CA THR A 5 -19.30 -18.72 -11.82
C THR A 5 -19.66 -17.68 -10.76
N GLU A 6 -20.14 -18.13 -9.61
CA GLU A 6 -20.34 -17.29 -8.43
C GLU A 6 -18.98 -16.73 -8.05
N ARG A 7 -18.62 -15.59 -8.66
CA ARG A 7 -17.49 -14.80 -8.22
C ARG A 7 -17.86 -14.33 -6.82
N SER A 8 -17.15 -14.87 -5.84
CA SER A 8 -17.23 -14.42 -4.45
C SER A 8 -16.77 -12.97 -4.40
N PHE A 9 -17.72 -12.05 -4.56
CA PHE A 9 -17.46 -10.63 -4.42
C PHE A 9 -17.54 -10.27 -2.94
N LEU A 10 -16.47 -9.67 -2.43
CA LEU A 10 -16.42 -9.17 -1.07
C LEU A 10 -17.43 -8.02 -0.92
N LYS A 11 -18.62 -8.29 -0.36
CA LYS A 11 -19.62 -7.26 -0.05
C LYS A 11 -19.18 -6.51 1.21
N PHE A 12 -18.44 -5.43 1.03
CA PHE A 12 -18.11 -4.53 2.11
C PHE A 12 -19.02 -3.30 2.06
N ARG A 13 -19.34 -2.76 3.24
CA ARG A 13 -20.10 -1.51 3.35
C ARG A 13 -19.14 -0.46 3.87
N GLU A 14 -19.10 0.70 3.23
CA GLU A 14 -18.26 1.82 3.68
C GLU A 14 -18.63 2.16 5.12
N SER A 15 -17.73 1.86 6.04
CA SER A 15 -17.89 2.07 7.48
C SER A 15 -16.54 2.46 8.10
N PRO A 16 -16.53 3.18 9.23
CA PRO A 16 -15.29 3.52 9.93
C PRO A 16 -14.47 2.27 10.30
N PHE A 17 -15.13 1.16 10.64
CA PHE A 17 -14.47 -0.10 10.92
C PHE A 17 -13.78 -0.68 9.68
N THR A 18 -14.45 -0.67 8.53
CA THR A 18 -13.87 -1.13 7.26
C THR A 18 -12.68 -0.26 6.84
N ALA A 19 -12.77 1.06 7.03
CA ALA A 19 -11.66 2.00 6.78
C ALA A 19 -10.43 1.67 7.65
N LEU A 20 -10.64 1.40 8.95
CA LEU A 20 -9.58 1.00 9.87
C LEU A 20 -8.95 -0.33 9.42
N VAL A 21 -9.77 -1.34 9.10
CA VAL A 21 -9.29 -2.65 8.63
C VAL A 21 -8.46 -2.51 7.37
N ILE A 22 -8.91 -1.75 6.36
CA ILE A 22 -8.15 -1.51 5.13
C ILE A 22 -6.80 -0.85 5.44
N THR A 23 -6.79 0.15 6.32
CA THR A 23 -5.56 0.87 6.68
C THR A 23 -4.56 -0.05 7.37
N VAL A 24 -5.01 -0.82 8.37
CA VAL A 24 -4.17 -1.77 9.10
C VAL A 24 -3.64 -2.86 8.20
N LEU A 25 -4.49 -3.42 7.32
CA LEU A 25 -4.06 -4.42 6.35
C LEU A 25 -3.05 -3.86 5.36
N SER A 26 -3.23 -2.61 4.88
CA SER A 26 -2.25 -1.97 4.01
C SER A 26 -0.89 -1.83 4.69
N LEU A 27 -0.85 -1.26 5.91
CA LEU A 27 0.38 -1.13 6.68
C LEU A 27 1.03 -2.50 6.95
N PHE A 28 0.23 -3.51 7.26
CA PHE A 28 0.71 -4.88 7.49
C PHE A 28 1.27 -5.52 6.23
N CYS A 29 0.61 -5.37 5.08
CA CYS A 29 1.12 -5.86 3.79
C CYS A 29 2.42 -5.16 3.41
N GLN A 30 2.52 -3.85 3.61
CA GLN A 30 3.77 -3.11 3.39
C GLN A 30 4.87 -3.63 4.32
N PHE A 31 4.57 -3.79 5.62
CA PHE A 31 5.50 -4.32 6.60
C PHE A 31 6.01 -5.71 6.20
N LEU A 32 5.10 -6.66 5.93
CA LEU A 32 5.46 -8.04 5.57
C LEU A 32 6.29 -8.09 4.29
N ASN A 33 5.96 -7.26 3.30
CA ASN A 33 6.68 -7.22 2.05
C ASN A 33 8.13 -6.77 2.24
N TRP A 34 8.34 -5.73 3.06
CA TRP A 34 9.68 -5.27 3.42
C TRP A 34 10.42 -6.24 4.34
N PHE A 35 9.72 -6.84 5.31
CA PHE A 35 10.29 -7.82 6.22
C PHE A 35 10.76 -9.08 5.48
N ALA A 36 9.93 -9.60 4.58
CA ALA A 36 10.30 -10.73 3.73
C ALA A 36 11.51 -10.38 2.85
N TYR A 37 11.52 -9.17 2.26
CA TYR A 37 12.65 -8.69 1.46
C TYR A 37 13.96 -8.64 2.25
N GLU A 38 13.94 -8.12 3.48
CA GLU A 38 15.12 -8.13 4.36
C GLU A 38 15.65 -9.53 4.63
N LYS A 39 14.75 -10.51 4.82
CA LYS A 39 15.16 -11.89 5.16
C LYS A 39 15.76 -12.66 3.99
N ILE A 40 15.46 -12.27 2.75
CA ILE A 40 15.96 -12.97 1.56
C ILE A 40 17.30 -12.38 1.08
N GLY A 41 17.70 -11.19 1.56
CA GLY A 41 19.03 -10.63 1.29
C GLY A 41 19.25 -10.19 -0.17
N TYR A 42 18.20 -9.79 -0.88
CA TYR A 42 18.28 -9.37 -2.27
C TYR A 42 19.02 -8.03 -2.47
N VAL A 43 19.58 -7.85 -3.68
CA VAL A 43 20.31 -6.65 -4.13
C VAL A 43 19.38 -5.43 -4.21
N TRP A 44 19.93 -4.23 -3.96
CA TRP A 44 19.20 -2.95 -3.95
C TRP A 44 18.38 -2.66 -5.22
N GLY A 45 18.76 -3.19 -6.39
CA GLY A 45 17.95 -3.05 -7.62
C GLY A 45 16.58 -3.74 -7.56
N ILE A 46 16.45 -4.79 -6.75
CA ILE A 46 15.20 -5.54 -6.55
C ILE A 46 14.30 -4.83 -5.52
N THR A 47 14.83 -3.87 -4.75
CA THR A 47 14.04 -3.04 -3.83
C THR A 47 12.94 -2.24 -4.53
N LEU A 48 13.09 -1.99 -5.83
CA LEU A 48 12.08 -1.34 -6.66
C LEU A 48 10.95 -2.30 -7.09
N VAL A 49 11.19 -3.61 -7.01
CA VAL A 49 10.21 -4.66 -7.37
C VAL A 49 9.26 -4.92 -6.21
N THR A 50 9.71 -4.77 -4.96
CA THR A 50 8.91 -5.00 -3.76
C THR A 50 7.61 -4.16 -3.77
N PRO A 51 7.63 -2.84 -4.04
CA PRO A 51 6.42 -2.04 -4.15
C PRO A 51 5.48 -2.48 -5.29
N LEU A 52 6.00 -3.07 -6.38
CA LEU A 52 5.19 -3.52 -7.51
C LEU A 52 4.24 -4.67 -7.13
N VAL A 53 4.66 -5.54 -6.21
CA VAL A 53 3.78 -6.60 -5.67
C VAL A 53 2.56 -5.97 -4.99
N ILE A 54 2.78 -4.93 -4.19
CA ILE A 54 1.70 -4.20 -3.52
C ILE A 54 0.84 -3.44 -4.54
N CYS A 55 1.43 -2.86 -5.59
CA CYS A 55 0.67 -2.24 -6.69
C CYS A 55 -0.22 -3.26 -7.42
N ALA A 56 0.26 -4.47 -7.67
CA ALA A 56 -0.53 -5.53 -8.30
C ALA A 56 -1.70 -5.98 -7.41
N MET A 57 -1.46 -6.14 -6.10
CA MET A 57 -2.52 -6.41 -5.12
C MET A 57 -3.56 -5.28 -5.09
N TYR A 58 -3.10 -4.03 -5.08
CA TYR A 58 -3.96 -2.85 -5.15
C TYR A 58 -4.82 -2.85 -6.43
N HIS A 59 -4.21 -3.10 -7.60
CA HIS A 59 -4.93 -3.18 -8.87
C HIS A 59 -6.01 -4.27 -8.86
N ALA A 60 -5.69 -5.46 -8.35
CA ALA A 60 -6.65 -6.55 -8.23
C ALA A 60 -7.87 -6.15 -7.39
N VAL A 61 -7.65 -5.48 -6.26
CA VAL A 61 -8.76 -4.97 -5.43
C VAL A 61 -9.53 -3.85 -6.13
N GLN A 62 -8.86 -2.99 -6.90
CA GLN A 62 -9.52 -1.92 -7.66
C GLN A 62 -10.33 -2.42 -8.87
N LEU A 63 -9.96 -3.56 -9.46
CA LEU A 63 -10.75 -4.23 -10.49
C LEU A 63 -12.10 -4.73 -9.95
N ASP A 64 -12.10 -5.23 -8.70
CA ASP A 64 -13.30 -5.63 -7.99
C ASP A 64 -14.07 -4.41 -7.44
N GLY A 65 -13.35 -3.39 -6.99
CA GLY A 65 -13.91 -2.09 -6.61
C GLY A 65 -14.65 -1.45 -7.78
N GLY A 66 -15.90 -1.03 -7.57
CA GLY A 66 -16.75 -0.46 -8.63
C GLY A 66 -17.59 -1.46 -9.42
N CYS A 67 -17.43 -2.77 -9.21
CA CYS A 67 -18.42 -3.76 -9.63
C CYS A 67 -19.36 -4.07 -8.45
N GLU A 68 -20.67 -3.88 -8.66
CA GLU A 68 -21.78 -4.33 -7.80
C GLU A 68 -21.53 -4.35 -6.26
N GLY A 69 -21.30 -3.17 -5.67
CA GLY A 69 -21.60 -2.93 -4.24
C GLY A 69 -20.52 -3.26 -3.20
N SER A 70 -19.25 -3.46 -3.60
CA SER A 70 -18.15 -3.84 -2.70
C SER A 70 -17.52 -2.67 -1.91
N PHE A 71 -17.16 -1.54 -2.52
CA PHE A 71 -16.84 -0.22 -1.89
C PHE A 71 -16.40 0.73 -3.01
N SER A 72 -16.39 2.05 -2.78
CA SER A 72 -15.85 3.00 -3.75
C SER A 72 -14.34 2.81 -3.94
N ARG A 73 -13.89 2.81 -5.20
CA ARG A 73 -12.46 2.84 -5.56
C ARG A 73 -11.69 3.95 -4.84
N ARG A 74 -12.35 5.11 -4.66
CA ARG A 74 -11.79 6.28 -3.94
C ARG A 74 -11.66 6.01 -2.44
N PHE A 75 -12.63 5.31 -1.85
CA PHE A 75 -12.59 4.94 -0.43
C PHE A 75 -11.39 4.03 -0.17
N PHE A 76 -11.22 2.98 -0.99
CA PHE A 76 -10.07 2.09 -0.87
C PHE A 76 -8.75 2.82 -1.06
N PHE A 77 -8.64 3.71 -2.07
CA PHE A 77 -7.43 4.52 -2.29
C PHE A 77 -7.04 5.37 -1.07
N LEU A 78 -8.01 6.04 -0.44
CA LEU A 78 -7.75 6.89 0.72
C LEU A 78 -7.14 6.08 1.88
N PHE A 79 -7.76 4.96 2.23
CA PHE A 79 -7.37 4.17 3.40
C PHE A 79 -6.21 3.21 3.14
N SER A 80 -5.99 2.77 1.90
CA SER A 80 -4.88 1.88 1.56
C SER A 80 -3.61 2.60 1.11
N VAL A 81 -3.68 3.87 0.67
CA VAL A 81 -2.53 4.62 0.15
C VAL A 81 -2.30 5.91 0.92
N VAL A 82 -3.29 6.80 0.98
CA VAL A 82 -3.12 8.14 1.56
C VAL A 82 -2.88 8.10 3.06
N ILE A 83 -3.71 7.36 3.81
CA ILE A 83 -3.56 7.25 5.27
C ILE A 83 -2.21 6.58 5.64
N PRO A 84 -1.79 5.46 5.02
CA PRO A 84 -0.46 4.91 5.24
C PRO A 84 0.68 5.88 4.90
N LEU A 85 0.56 6.67 3.82
CA LEU A 85 1.54 7.72 3.50
C LEU A 85 1.66 8.74 4.63
N LEU A 86 0.53 9.29 5.07
CA LEU A 86 0.49 10.27 6.16
C LEU A 86 1.01 9.68 7.47
N THR A 87 0.75 8.40 7.71
CA THR A 87 1.26 7.68 8.88
C THR A 87 2.77 7.55 8.81
N GLY A 88 3.33 7.18 7.66
CA GLY A 88 4.78 7.13 7.43
C GLY A 88 5.43 8.50 7.65
N ILE A 89 4.88 9.56 7.05
CA ILE A 89 5.37 10.94 7.22
C ILE A 89 5.34 11.36 8.70
N LEU A 90 4.21 11.12 9.39
CA LEU A 90 4.06 11.46 10.80
C LEU A 90 5.09 10.75 11.67
N LEU A 91 5.27 9.43 11.47
CA LEU A 91 6.27 8.65 12.20
C LEU A 91 7.69 9.15 11.92
N THR A 92 8.02 9.47 10.67
CA THR A 92 9.30 10.05 10.32
C THR A 92 9.53 11.39 11.01
N VAL A 93 8.54 12.30 11.03
CA VAL A 93 8.64 13.58 11.73
C VAL A 93 8.83 13.38 13.23
N ILE A 94 8.05 12.49 13.86
CA ILE A 94 8.20 12.15 15.28
C ILE A 94 9.61 11.64 15.57
N MET A 95 10.15 10.77 14.72
CA MET A 95 11.50 10.22 14.88
C MET A 95 12.58 11.30 14.73
N LEU A 96 12.46 12.19 13.74
CA LEU A 96 13.40 13.30 13.56
C LEU A 96 13.40 14.28 14.74
N LEU A 97 12.25 14.49 15.40
CA LEU A 97 12.13 15.36 16.57
C LEU A 97 12.59 14.67 17.87
N SER A 98 12.36 13.35 18.00
CA SER A 98 12.59 12.62 19.26
C SER A 98 13.99 12.00 19.35
N ALA A 99 14.64 11.77 18.21
CA ALA A 99 15.96 11.15 18.10
C ALA A 99 16.65 11.61 16.80
N PRO A 100 17.04 12.90 16.69
CA PRO A 100 17.63 13.49 15.49
C PRO A 100 18.95 12.83 15.04
N GLU A 101 19.63 12.15 15.96
CA GLU A 101 20.83 11.37 15.70
C GLU A 101 20.59 10.07 14.90
N ILE A 102 19.35 9.59 14.82
CA ILE A 102 19.00 8.38 14.05
C ILE A 102 18.82 8.78 12.59
N SER A 103 19.71 8.30 11.73
CA SER A 103 19.55 8.51 10.29
C SER A 103 18.40 7.68 9.75
N VAL A 104 17.28 8.35 9.46
CA VAL A 104 16.07 7.71 8.90
C VAL A 104 16.28 7.26 7.44
N PHE A 105 17.26 7.84 6.74
CA PHE A 105 17.46 7.65 5.30
C PHE A 105 18.87 7.19 4.90
N SER A 106 19.84 7.09 5.83
CA SER A 106 21.17 6.58 5.50
C SER A 106 21.23 5.06 5.65
N PRO A 107 21.49 4.31 4.56
CA PRO A 107 21.70 2.86 4.63
C PRO A 107 23.02 2.48 5.31
N GLU A 108 23.93 3.44 5.55
CA GLU A 108 25.26 3.21 6.16
C GLU A 108 25.32 3.61 7.64
N ALA A 109 24.25 4.17 8.20
CA ALA A 109 24.23 4.55 9.61
C ALA A 109 24.32 3.32 10.51
N GLU A 110 25.19 3.40 11.52
CA GLU A 110 25.55 2.32 12.43
C GLU A 110 24.31 1.78 13.15
N TYR A 111 23.82 0.62 12.70
CA TYR A 111 22.63 -0.04 13.23
C TYR A 111 22.91 -0.58 14.63
N LYS A 112 22.36 0.04 15.67
CA LYS A 112 22.50 -0.42 17.06
C LYS A 112 21.43 -1.44 17.47
N GLY A 113 20.47 -1.74 16.60
CA GLY A 113 19.43 -2.75 16.82
C GLY A 113 18.31 -2.29 17.75
N THR A 114 18.10 -0.98 17.89
CA THR A 114 17.09 -0.45 18.82
C THR A 114 15.70 -0.41 18.16
N VAL A 115 14.64 -0.53 18.96
CA VAL A 115 13.24 -0.42 18.49
C VAL A 115 13.00 0.89 17.71
N ARG A 116 13.71 1.96 18.08
CA ARG A 116 13.64 3.27 17.42
C ARG A 116 14.18 3.25 16.00
N GLU A 117 15.30 2.57 15.76
CA GLU A 117 15.87 2.42 14.40
C GLU A 117 14.97 1.57 13.50
N ALA A 118 14.35 0.52 14.06
CA ALA A 118 13.35 -0.26 13.33
C ALA A 118 12.14 0.61 12.94
N ILE A 119 11.60 1.42 13.87
CA ILE A 119 10.50 2.34 13.57
C ILE A 119 10.90 3.35 12.49
N ALA A 120 12.08 3.96 12.59
CA ALA A 120 12.58 4.90 11.59
C ALA A 120 12.72 4.25 10.20
N THR A 121 13.30 3.05 10.14
CA THR A 121 13.52 2.29 8.90
C THR A 121 12.19 1.96 8.22
N TYR A 122 11.23 1.42 8.98
CA TYR A 122 9.93 1.03 8.44
C TYR A 122 9.05 2.24 8.12
N ALA A 123 9.18 3.36 8.84
CA ALA A 123 8.52 4.62 8.48
C ALA A 123 8.98 5.13 7.11
N GLY A 124 10.30 5.14 6.86
CA GLY A 124 10.86 5.49 5.55
C GLY A 124 10.39 4.56 4.43
N ARG A 125 10.31 3.26 4.71
CA ARG A 125 9.79 2.25 3.77
C ARG A 125 8.30 2.41 3.46
N PHE A 126 7.49 2.77 4.44
CA PHE A 126 6.07 3.10 4.23
C PHE A 126 5.92 4.32 3.35
N ILE A 127 6.72 5.37 3.57
CA ILE A 127 6.73 6.54 2.68
C ILE A 127 7.08 6.10 1.26
N PHE A 128 8.16 5.33 1.09
CA PHE A 128 8.60 4.87 -0.22
C PHE A 128 7.53 4.06 -0.96
N THR A 129 6.94 3.05 -0.31
CA THR A 129 5.89 2.22 -0.90
C THR A 129 4.62 2.99 -1.19
N SER A 130 4.21 3.89 -0.29
CA SER A 130 3.02 4.71 -0.51
C SER A 130 3.20 5.73 -1.65
N LEU A 131 4.39 6.30 -1.85
CA LEU A 131 4.68 7.14 -3.02
C LEU A 131 4.59 6.34 -4.33
N TYR A 132 5.12 5.11 -4.33
CA TYR A 132 4.97 4.19 -5.46
C TYR A 132 3.49 3.90 -5.77
N LEU A 133 2.71 3.58 -4.75
CA LEU A 133 1.27 3.33 -4.89
C LEU A 133 0.52 4.57 -5.36
N LEU A 134 0.93 5.77 -4.95
CA LEU A 134 0.30 7.01 -5.39
C LEU A 134 0.51 7.25 -6.89
N ILE A 135 1.73 7.05 -7.38
CA ILE A 135 2.04 7.13 -8.82
C ILE A 135 1.27 6.04 -9.58
N PHE A 136 1.30 4.80 -9.07
CA PHE A 136 0.60 3.68 -9.70
C PHE A 136 -0.91 3.90 -9.74
N ALA A 137 -1.52 4.40 -8.67
CA ALA A 137 -2.96 4.65 -8.59
C ALA A 137 -3.43 5.67 -9.64
N VAL A 138 -2.60 6.66 -9.99
CA VAL A 138 -2.89 7.59 -11.09
C VAL A 138 -2.95 6.86 -12.42
N ILE A 139 -1.95 6.02 -12.71
CA ILE A 139 -1.90 5.20 -13.93
C ILE A 139 -3.10 4.23 -13.97
N ASP A 140 -3.35 3.56 -12.85
CA ASP A 140 -4.40 2.58 -12.70
C ASP A 140 -5.79 3.19 -12.90
N HIS A 141 -6.01 4.42 -12.42
CA HIS A 141 -7.25 5.15 -12.67
C HIS A 141 -7.54 5.30 -14.18
N PHE A 142 -6.54 5.60 -14.99
CA PHE A 142 -6.71 5.69 -16.45
C PHE A 142 -7.00 4.33 -17.09
N ILE A 143 -6.33 3.26 -16.62
CA ILE A 143 -6.55 1.89 -17.11
C ILE A 143 -7.99 1.46 -16.81
N LEU A 144 -8.42 1.61 -15.57
CA LEU A 144 -9.76 1.22 -15.12
C LEU A 144 -10.85 2.03 -15.84
N LYS A 145 -10.64 3.33 -16.06
CA LYS A 145 -11.58 4.15 -16.84
C LYS A 145 -11.79 3.59 -18.25
N ARG A 146 -10.71 3.22 -18.95
CA ARG A 146 -10.79 2.61 -20.30
C ARG A 146 -11.47 1.23 -20.28
N LEU A 147 -11.24 0.44 -19.23
CA LEU A 147 -11.89 -0.86 -19.07
C LEU A 147 -13.40 -0.72 -18.85
N ASP A 148 -13.80 0.23 -18.00
CA ASP A 148 -15.21 0.50 -17.73
C ASP A 148 -15.94 1.05 -18.96
N GLU A 149 -15.28 1.91 -19.76
CA GLU A 149 -15.80 2.39 -21.05
C GLU A 149 -16.06 1.22 -22.00
N LYS A 150 -15.10 0.30 -22.18
CA LYS A 150 -15.26 -0.90 -23.04
C LYS A 150 -16.39 -1.81 -22.57
N ARG A 151 -16.60 -1.96 -21.26
CA ARG A 151 -17.70 -2.79 -20.72
C ARG A 151 -19.09 -2.20 -20.97
N LYS A 152 -19.21 -0.87 -21.14
CA LYS A 152 -20.51 -0.22 -21.44
C LYS A 152 -20.90 -0.32 -22.91
N THR A 153 -19.93 -0.56 -23.80
CA THR A 153 -20.16 -0.69 -25.25
C THR A 153 -20.42 -2.12 -25.72
N GLN A 154 -20.28 -3.11 -24.82
CA GLN A 154 -20.63 -4.53 -25.06
C GLN A 154 -21.97 -4.87 -24.43
#